data_AF-A0A1B6BBD4-F1
#
_entry.id   AF-A0A1B6BBD4-F1
#
_cell.length_a   1.000
_cell.length_b   1.000
_cell.length_c   1.000
_cell.angle_alpha   90.00
_cell.angle_beta   90.00
_cell.angle_gamma   90.00
#
_symmetry.space_group_name_H-M   'P 1'
#
loop_
_entity.id
_entity.type
_entity.pdbx_description
1 polymer ?
#
loop_
_entity_poly.entity_id
_entity_poly.type
_entity_poly.pdbx_seq_one_letter_code
_entity_poly.pdbx_strand_id
1 'polypeptide(L)'
;MLLECLIKQNSPDDLVLEGHRIRLRALKKEDISALYEIRHSREISKYIDRKIDETYEETEQFIDKIIAGYEDHQWYFWGIELKETKAIIGTLCLWNINYDANKGELGYEIIESNQKNGYMHEGLKLVLNFAFKVLMLSTVESIIHAQNKASIKSVERYNFSLMGVISDKKQVIYSLNRLLFLSDYPNRAHEIGLKIGSLKRGALNKITDVAGIRVGHSTIQSGASQTGVTVILPSAEDMFKHKMIAASHVINGFGKTTGLIQVDELGTLETPIALTNTLAVGRVQDALIDYMLASSESEIKSINPIVGECNDSYLNDITHKSVQAYHVLDAIKNAEIDFSEGAIGAGRGMSCHQLKGGIGSSSRCFSIGKAQYTLGVLVLSNHGILTDLIVDHNQIGSCIDSLRRAAINEEAVDKGSCMIIVATDLPVSDRQLKRICKRAVSGLARLGSYIGHGSGEIVIGFSTANRIGITTASELMSYTFIQENQMDIAFRAVIESTEEAVLNSMLTAESVEGVNGNKRESFQTYASLLSQSAV
;
A
#
# COMPACT_ATOMS: atom_id res chain seq x y z
N MET A 1 -19.30 -3.06 19.53
CA MET A 1 -19.05 -3.14 20.99
C MET A 1 -17.80 -2.37 21.47
N LEU A 2 -16.56 -2.69 21.09
CA LEU A 2 -15.37 -1.92 21.56
C LEU A 2 -15.24 -0.51 20.92
N LEU A 3 -15.60 -0.36 19.64
CA LEU A 3 -15.65 0.95 18.97
C LEU A 3 -16.79 1.84 19.49
N GLU A 4 -17.94 1.23 19.80
CA GLU A 4 -19.04 1.92 20.49
C GLU A 4 -18.66 2.34 21.90
N CYS A 5 -17.84 1.55 22.62
CA CYS A 5 -17.37 1.91 23.96
C CYS A 5 -16.42 3.12 23.94
N LEU A 6 -15.55 3.23 22.92
CA LEU A 6 -14.62 4.38 22.77
C LEU A 6 -15.31 5.65 22.28
N ILE A 7 -16.36 5.53 21.45
CA ILE A 7 -17.16 6.67 20.98
C ILE A 7 -18.12 7.16 22.08
N LYS A 8 -18.70 6.24 22.87
CA LYS A 8 -19.65 6.54 23.96
C LYS A 8 -19.00 7.03 25.27
N GLN A 9 -17.68 7.03 25.38
CA GLN A 9 -16.97 7.43 26.61
C GLN A 9 -16.46 8.87 26.62
N ASN A 10 -16.55 9.60 25.51
CA ASN A 10 -16.00 10.94 25.39
C ASN A 10 -17.10 11.99 25.59
N SER A 11 -16.93 12.85 26.60
CA SER A 11 -17.73 14.06 26.75
C SER A 11 -17.47 14.99 25.55
N PRO A 12 -18.34 15.99 25.28
CA PRO A 12 -18.10 16.98 24.21
C PRO A 12 -16.71 17.63 24.30
N ASP A 13 -16.17 17.78 25.51
CA ASP A 13 -14.86 18.38 25.76
C ASP A 13 -13.68 17.47 25.35
N ASP A 14 -13.89 16.16 25.14
CA ASP A 14 -12.82 15.19 24.87
C ASP A 14 -12.50 15.02 23.37
N LEU A 15 -13.36 15.49 22.46
CA LEU A 15 -13.17 15.32 21.01
C LEU A 15 -12.46 16.53 20.35
N VAL A 16 -11.14 16.60 20.58
CA VAL A 16 -10.28 17.64 20.01
C VAL A 16 -9.41 17.09 18.87
N LEU A 17 -9.43 17.73 17.70
CA LEU A 17 -8.54 17.41 16.57
C LEU A 17 -7.48 18.49 16.38
N GLU A 18 -6.21 18.08 16.44
CA GLU A 18 -5.07 19.00 16.44
C GLU A 18 -4.47 19.22 15.04
N GLY A 19 -4.50 20.47 14.57
CA GLY A 19 -3.80 20.91 13.37
C GLY A 19 -2.47 21.60 13.68
N HIS A 20 -1.81 22.12 12.65
CA HIS A 20 -0.59 22.92 12.78
C HIS A 20 -0.89 24.34 13.31
N ARG A 21 -1.87 25.02 12.70
CA ARG A 21 -2.27 26.40 13.03
C ARG A 21 -3.65 26.47 13.68
N ILE A 22 -4.48 25.45 13.45
CA ILE A 22 -5.83 25.37 14.01
C ILE A 22 -5.97 24.19 14.97
N ARG A 23 -7.00 24.26 15.80
CA ARG A 23 -7.54 23.15 16.58
C ARG A 23 -9.04 23.08 16.34
N LEU A 24 -9.57 21.88 16.13
CA LEU A 24 -11.01 21.63 16.09
C LEU A 24 -11.45 21.18 17.47
N ARG A 25 -12.37 21.90 18.10
CA ARG A 25 -12.89 21.57 19.45
C ARG A 25 -14.39 21.81 19.53
N ALA A 26 -15.06 21.25 20.55
CA ALA A 26 -16.45 21.58 20.82
C ALA A 26 -16.64 23.09 21.06
N LEU A 27 -17.80 23.59 20.65
CA LEU A 27 -18.22 24.96 20.89
C LEU A 27 -18.67 25.12 22.35
N LYS A 28 -18.42 26.30 22.91
CA LYS A 28 -18.82 26.70 24.25
C LYS A 28 -19.70 27.93 24.19
N LYS A 29 -20.45 28.21 25.27
CA LYS A 29 -21.29 29.41 25.35
C LYS A 29 -20.49 30.70 25.16
N GLU A 30 -19.21 30.73 25.54
CA GLU A 30 -18.35 31.89 25.34
C GLU A 30 -18.04 32.18 23.85
N ASP A 31 -18.21 31.20 22.96
CA ASP A 31 -17.95 31.35 21.52
C ASP A 31 -19.09 32.06 20.77
N ILE A 32 -20.16 32.44 21.47
CA ILE A 32 -21.38 33.02 20.89
C ILE A 32 -21.10 34.23 19.98
N SER A 33 -20.11 35.06 20.32
CA SER A 33 -19.74 36.22 19.52
C SER A 33 -19.25 35.84 18.12
N ALA A 34 -18.31 34.90 18.06
CA ALA A 34 -17.76 34.41 16.80
C ALA A 34 -18.80 33.62 15.99
N LEU A 35 -19.66 32.84 16.67
CA LEU A 35 -20.68 32.07 15.98
C LEU A 35 -21.81 32.96 15.45
N TYR A 36 -22.18 34.01 16.18
CA TYR A 36 -23.14 35.01 15.71
C TYR A 36 -22.61 35.72 14.46
N GLU A 37 -21.32 36.08 14.41
CA GLU A 37 -20.71 36.67 13.21
C GLU A 37 -20.85 35.75 11.98
N ILE A 38 -20.63 34.44 12.15
CA ILE A 38 -20.79 33.44 11.08
C ILE A 38 -22.26 33.31 10.65
N ARG A 39 -23.17 33.21 11.62
CA ARG A 39 -24.59 32.88 11.39
C ARG A 39 -25.44 34.08 10.97
N HIS A 40 -25.06 35.28 11.38
CA HIS A 40 -25.65 36.55 10.94
C HIS A 40 -25.14 36.99 9.55
N SER A 41 -24.00 36.46 9.10
CA SER A 41 -23.41 36.84 7.81
C SER A 41 -24.32 36.45 6.63
N ARG A 42 -24.84 37.48 5.95
CA ARG A 42 -25.58 37.32 4.69
C ARG A 42 -24.72 36.73 3.58
N GLU A 43 -23.42 37.01 3.59
CA GLU A 43 -22.48 36.51 2.60
C GLU A 43 -22.18 35.02 2.75
N ILE A 44 -22.15 34.49 3.98
CA ILE A 44 -22.03 33.05 4.24
C ILE A 44 -23.37 32.36 3.99
N SER A 45 -24.46 32.95 4.48
CA SER A 45 -25.80 32.36 4.39
C SER A 45 -26.38 32.35 2.97
N LYS A 46 -25.87 33.14 2.01
CA LYS A 46 -26.34 33.14 0.61
C LYS A 46 -26.23 31.78 -0.11
N TYR A 47 -25.40 30.86 0.40
CA TYR A 47 -25.21 29.53 -0.16
C TYR A 47 -25.70 28.39 0.74
N ILE A 48 -26.32 28.73 1.88
CA ILE A 48 -26.78 27.77 2.87
C ILE A 48 -28.28 27.98 3.04
N ASP A 49 -29.05 26.91 2.89
CA ASP A 49 -30.50 26.94 3.08
C ASP A 49 -30.82 26.96 4.59
N ARG A 50 -30.62 28.13 5.22
CA ARG A 50 -30.89 28.38 6.65
C ARG A 50 -31.45 29.78 6.89
N LYS A 51 -32.22 29.93 7.97
CA LYS A 51 -32.56 31.25 8.51
C LYS A 51 -31.30 31.93 9.03
N ILE A 52 -31.15 33.22 8.73
CA ILE A 52 -30.09 34.08 9.29
C ILE A 52 -30.47 34.42 10.73
N ASP A 53 -29.52 34.25 11.64
CA ASP A 53 -29.73 34.63 13.04
C ASP A 53 -29.72 36.16 13.14
N GLU A 54 -30.80 36.76 13.66
CA GLU A 54 -30.94 38.23 13.82
C GLU A 54 -30.64 38.68 15.25
N THR A 55 -30.52 37.75 16.20
CA THR A 55 -30.21 38.04 17.61
C THR A 55 -29.20 37.05 18.17
N TYR A 56 -28.47 37.47 19.20
CA TYR A 56 -27.60 36.57 19.97
C TYR A 56 -28.36 35.40 20.60
N GLU A 57 -29.62 35.61 20.97
CA GLU A 57 -30.48 34.56 21.54
C GLU A 57 -30.73 33.41 20.55
N GLU A 58 -30.93 33.72 19.26
CA GLU A 58 -31.08 32.69 18.22
C GLU A 58 -29.79 31.86 18.05
N THR A 59 -28.62 32.50 18.14
CA THR A 59 -27.33 31.80 18.11
C THR A 59 -27.08 30.99 19.38
N GLU A 60 -27.48 31.49 20.56
CA GLU A 60 -27.37 30.73 21.81
C GLU A 60 -28.22 29.45 21.75
N GLN A 61 -29.46 29.54 21.27
CA GLN A 61 -30.32 28.37 21.06
C GLN A 61 -29.69 27.34 20.12
N PHE A 62 -28.94 27.79 19.11
CA PHE A 62 -28.20 26.89 18.24
C PHE A 62 -27.01 26.22 18.97
N ILE A 63 -26.24 26.96 19.77
CA ILE A 63 -25.16 26.39 20.59
C ILE A 63 -25.73 25.35 21.55
N ASP A 64 -26.81 25.67 22.25
CA ASP A 64 -27.46 24.76 23.19
C ASP A 64 -27.94 23.49 22.47
N LYS A 65 -28.49 23.61 21.24
CA LYS A 65 -28.86 22.46 20.42
C LYS A 65 -27.65 21.60 20.05
N ILE A 66 -26.54 22.20 19.62
CA ILE A 66 -25.32 21.46 19.26
C ILE A 66 -24.76 20.73 20.47
N ILE A 67 -24.69 21.40 21.63
CA ILE A 67 -24.22 20.83 22.89
C ILE A 67 -25.09 19.65 23.31
N ALA A 68 -26.42 19.80 23.26
CA ALA A 68 -27.36 18.73 23.61
C ALA A 68 -27.24 17.52 22.66
N GLY A 69 -26.97 17.74 21.37
CA GLY A 69 -26.87 16.66 20.38
C GLY A 69 -25.60 15.81 20.45
N TYR A 70 -24.60 16.17 21.27
CA TYR A 70 -23.43 15.32 21.48
C TYR A 70 -23.76 14.04 22.25
N GLU A 71 -24.77 14.05 23.11
CA GLU A 71 -25.16 12.90 23.95
C GLU A 71 -25.71 11.73 23.10
N ASP A 72 -26.34 12.04 21.96
CA ASP A 72 -26.98 11.05 21.07
C ASP A 72 -26.10 10.65 19.87
N HIS A 73 -24.88 11.18 19.74
CA HIS A 73 -23.94 10.94 18.63
C HIS A 73 -24.54 11.11 17.22
N GLN A 74 -25.59 11.94 17.08
CA GLN A 74 -26.26 12.20 15.79
C GLN A 74 -25.38 13.04 14.84
N TRP A 75 -24.43 13.78 15.39
CA TRP A 75 -23.46 14.60 14.66
C TRP A 75 -22.18 14.80 15.46
N TYR A 76 -21.12 15.17 14.75
CA TYR A 76 -19.91 15.76 15.30
C TYR A 76 -19.78 17.18 14.80
N PHE A 77 -19.69 18.14 15.71
CA PHE A 77 -19.60 19.55 15.38
C PHE A 77 -18.35 20.14 16.04
N TRP A 78 -17.62 20.99 15.32
CA TRP A 78 -16.41 21.63 15.83
C TRP A 78 -16.39 23.11 15.50
N GLY A 79 -15.93 23.92 16.45
CA GLY A 79 -15.39 25.23 16.18
C GLY A 79 -13.95 25.13 15.69
N ILE A 80 -13.60 25.92 14.68
CA ILE A 80 -12.23 26.05 14.17
C ILE A 80 -11.54 27.14 15.02
N GLU A 81 -10.75 26.73 16.01
CA GLU A 81 -9.96 27.63 16.88
C GLU A 81 -8.58 27.91 16.25
N LEU A 82 -8.19 29.18 16.15
CA LEU A 82 -6.80 29.56 15.88
C LEU A 82 -5.94 29.36 17.13
N LYS A 83 -4.83 28.63 17.00
CA LYS A 83 -3.94 28.36 18.15
C LYS A 83 -3.31 29.61 18.74
N GLU A 84 -2.97 30.58 17.88
CA GLU A 84 -2.28 31.82 18.24
C GLU A 84 -3.18 32.76 19.06
N THR A 85 -4.43 32.95 18.62
CA THR A 85 -5.33 33.97 19.18
C THR A 85 -6.44 33.39 20.05
N LYS A 86 -6.63 32.07 20.02
CA LYS A 86 -7.78 31.37 20.64
C LYS A 86 -9.15 31.76 20.09
N ALA A 87 -9.19 32.52 18.99
CA ALA A 87 -10.44 32.91 18.35
C ALA A 87 -11.04 31.75 17.55
N ILE A 88 -12.37 31.59 17.62
CA ILE A 88 -13.14 30.76 16.69
C ILE A 88 -13.28 31.53 15.37
N ILE A 89 -12.83 30.91 14.29
CA ILE A 89 -12.82 31.53 12.94
C ILE A 89 -13.76 30.84 11.96
N GLY A 90 -14.45 29.79 12.39
CA GLY A 90 -15.30 28.99 11.53
C GLY A 90 -15.86 27.78 12.25
N THR A 91 -16.65 27.00 11.54
CA THR A 91 -17.23 25.75 12.02
C THR A 91 -17.04 24.64 11.00
N LEU A 92 -16.99 23.41 11.47
CA LEU A 92 -16.89 22.21 10.64
C LEU A 92 -17.70 21.11 11.32
N CYS A 93 -18.49 20.36 10.57
CA CYS A 93 -19.29 19.28 11.12
C CYS A 93 -19.35 18.06 10.21
N LEU A 94 -19.60 16.93 10.84
CA LEU A 94 -20.00 15.68 10.21
C LEU A 94 -21.38 15.31 10.79
N TRP A 95 -22.41 15.30 9.96
CA TRP A 95 -23.81 15.14 10.35
C TRP A 95 -24.55 14.20 9.39
N ASN A 96 -25.85 13.96 9.60
CA ASN A 96 -26.63 12.97 8.85
C ASN A 96 -25.93 11.61 8.76
N ILE A 97 -25.30 11.19 9.88
CA ILE A 97 -24.53 9.96 9.91
C ILE A 97 -25.49 8.78 9.92
N ASN A 98 -25.45 8.01 8.85
CA ASN A 98 -26.15 6.75 8.74
C ASN A 98 -25.14 5.63 8.97
N TYR A 99 -25.15 5.07 10.18
CA TYR A 99 -24.24 3.99 10.58
C TYR A 99 -24.53 2.68 9.84
N ASP A 100 -25.79 2.41 9.46
CA ASP A 100 -26.13 1.22 8.67
C ASP A 100 -25.58 1.32 7.23
N ALA A 101 -25.63 2.52 6.65
CA ALA A 101 -25.09 2.81 5.32
C ALA A 101 -23.60 3.19 5.32
N ASN A 102 -22.94 3.23 6.50
CA ASN A 102 -21.57 3.72 6.69
C ASN A 102 -21.29 5.05 5.96
N LYS A 103 -22.18 6.01 6.12
CA LYS A 103 -22.14 7.28 5.38
C LYS A 103 -22.37 8.47 6.30
N GLY A 104 -21.71 9.59 6.01
CA GLY A 104 -21.94 10.86 6.70
C GLY A 104 -21.86 12.05 5.75
N GLU A 105 -22.41 13.18 6.17
CA GLU A 105 -22.41 14.44 5.43
C GLU A 105 -21.46 15.44 6.09
N LEU A 106 -20.66 16.12 5.29
CA LEU A 106 -19.67 17.11 5.69
C LEU A 106 -20.19 18.52 5.42
N GLY A 107 -20.28 19.32 6.48
CA GLY A 107 -20.62 20.74 6.44
C GLY A 107 -19.50 21.60 7.01
N TYR A 108 -19.30 22.82 6.48
CA TYR A 108 -18.24 23.70 6.96
C TYR A 108 -18.46 25.17 6.59
N GLU A 109 -18.02 26.07 7.46
CA GLU A 109 -18.16 27.51 7.36
C GLU A 109 -16.92 28.22 7.91
N ILE A 110 -16.58 29.39 7.38
CA ILE A 110 -15.44 30.17 7.83
C ILE A 110 -15.71 31.66 7.65
N ILE A 111 -15.33 32.46 8.67
CA ILE A 111 -15.48 33.91 8.67
C ILE A 111 -14.71 34.51 7.49
N GLU A 112 -15.29 35.54 6.87
CA GLU A 112 -14.79 36.16 5.64
C GLU A 112 -13.34 36.63 5.78
N SER A 113 -13.00 37.28 6.90
CA SER A 113 -11.64 37.78 7.19
C SER A 113 -10.59 36.67 7.25
N ASN A 114 -10.99 35.42 7.48
CA ASN A 114 -10.10 34.25 7.57
C ASN A 114 -10.13 33.35 6.32
N GLN A 115 -10.94 33.67 5.31
CA GLN A 115 -10.96 32.94 4.03
C GLN A 115 -9.63 33.05 3.27
N LYS A 116 -9.35 32.08 2.38
CA LYS A 116 -8.16 32.02 1.52
C LYS A 116 -6.79 31.90 2.25
N ASN A 117 -6.79 31.73 3.58
CA ASN A 117 -5.57 31.51 4.38
C ASN A 117 -5.21 30.02 4.58
N GLY A 118 -5.99 29.11 3.99
CA GLY A 118 -5.75 27.66 4.04
C GLY A 118 -6.24 26.95 5.31
N TYR A 119 -6.86 27.67 6.27
CA TYR A 119 -7.38 27.06 7.50
C TYR A 119 -8.47 26.01 7.25
N MET A 120 -9.39 26.28 6.33
CA MET A 120 -10.44 25.31 5.99
C MET A 120 -9.86 24.02 5.40
N HIS A 121 -8.82 24.12 4.57
CA HIS A 121 -8.14 22.93 4.05
C HIS A 121 -7.53 22.11 5.20
N GLU A 122 -6.85 22.77 6.14
CA GLU A 122 -6.32 22.10 7.32
C GLU A 122 -7.43 21.39 8.13
N GLY A 123 -8.58 22.04 8.31
CA GLY A 123 -9.74 21.48 9.03
C GLY A 123 -10.38 20.30 8.31
N LEU A 124 -10.62 20.41 7.00
CA LEU A 124 -11.17 19.33 6.18
C LEU A 124 -10.28 18.09 6.24
N LYS A 125 -8.95 18.24 6.21
CA LYS A 125 -8.03 17.09 6.37
C LYS A 125 -8.22 16.39 7.71
N LEU A 126 -8.37 17.13 8.80
CA LEU A 126 -8.57 16.56 10.14
C LEU A 126 -9.88 15.78 10.21
N VAL A 127 -10.98 16.36 9.72
CA VAL A 127 -12.30 15.71 9.78
C VAL A 127 -12.43 14.54 8.83
N LEU A 128 -11.86 14.61 7.62
CA LEU A 128 -11.84 13.45 6.73
C LEU A 128 -11.01 12.31 7.32
N ASN A 129 -9.89 12.59 7.98
CA ASN A 129 -9.14 11.57 8.73
C ASN A 129 -10.00 10.98 9.86
N PHE A 130 -10.71 11.80 10.62
CA PHE A 130 -11.62 11.32 11.66
C PHE A 130 -12.74 10.44 11.08
N ALA A 131 -13.45 10.93 10.06
CA ALA A 131 -14.54 10.22 9.39
C ALA A 131 -14.12 8.86 8.83
N PHE A 132 -12.98 8.81 8.13
CA PHE A 132 -12.54 7.60 7.44
C PHE A 132 -11.69 6.66 8.29
N LYS A 133 -10.90 7.17 9.25
CA LYS A 133 -9.97 6.35 10.05
C LYS A 133 -10.48 6.02 11.45
N VAL A 134 -11.32 6.89 12.03
CA VAL A 134 -11.88 6.68 13.38
C VAL A 134 -13.30 6.15 13.30
N LEU A 135 -14.18 6.85 12.58
CA LEU A 135 -15.58 6.40 12.42
C LEU A 135 -15.74 5.29 11.37
N MET A 136 -14.70 5.03 10.58
CA MET A 136 -14.69 3.98 9.56
C MET A 136 -15.82 4.10 8.52
N LEU A 137 -16.32 5.33 8.28
CA LEU A 137 -17.34 5.57 7.25
C LEU A 137 -16.81 5.14 5.89
N SER A 138 -17.64 4.49 5.08
CA SER A 138 -17.29 4.10 3.71
C SER A 138 -17.33 5.29 2.75
N THR A 139 -18.21 6.26 3.04
CA THR A 139 -18.45 7.42 2.17
C THR A 139 -18.69 8.67 2.99
N VAL A 140 -18.11 9.80 2.56
CA VAL A 140 -18.45 11.13 3.04
C VAL A 140 -19.00 11.94 1.88
N GLU A 141 -20.16 12.57 2.07
CA GLU A 141 -20.75 13.47 1.08
C GLU A 141 -20.68 14.93 1.54
N SER A 142 -20.76 15.85 0.60
CA SER A 142 -20.95 17.27 0.87
C SER A 142 -21.97 17.82 -0.13
N ILE A 143 -23.05 18.39 0.40
CA ILE A 143 -24.11 19.02 -0.39
C ILE A 143 -23.82 20.51 -0.46
N ILE A 144 -23.56 21.01 -1.66
CA ILE A 144 -23.04 22.36 -1.88
C ILE A 144 -23.98 23.11 -2.82
N HIS A 145 -24.28 24.39 -2.55
CA HIS A 145 -25.00 25.21 -3.51
C HIS A 145 -24.19 25.36 -4.82
N ALA A 146 -24.81 25.13 -5.98
CA ALA A 146 -24.14 25.01 -7.28
C ALA A 146 -23.33 26.25 -7.70
N GLN A 147 -23.64 27.42 -7.13
CA GLN A 147 -22.91 28.67 -7.38
C GLN A 147 -21.71 28.90 -6.43
N ASN A 148 -21.56 28.10 -5.38
CA ASN A 148 -20.47 28.24 -4.40
C ASN A 148 -19.16 27.60 -4.91
N LYS A 149 -18.53 28.29 -5.87
CA LYS A 149 -17.27 27.83 -6.49
C LYS A 149 -16.13 27.61 -5.49
N ALA A 150 -16.12 28.31 -4.35
CA ALA A 150 -15.07 28.17 -3.34
C ALA A 150 -15.19 26.85 -2.57
N SER A 151 -16.41 26.47 -2.19
CA SER A 151 -16.70 25.19 -1.52
C SER A 151 -16.48 24.01 -2.48
N ILE A 152 -16.93 24.12 -3.74
CA ILE A 152 -16.67 23.12 -4.79
C ILE A 152 -15.15 22.86 -4.94
N LYS A 153 -14.34 23.92 -5.09
CA LYS A 153 -12.87 23.78 -5.15
C LYS A 153 -12.25 23.17 -3.90
N SER A 154 -12.87 23.36 -2.74
CA SER A 154 -12.39 22.80 -1.47
C SER A 154 -12.56 21.28 -1.43
N VAL A 155 -13.69 20.75 -1.89
CA VAL A 155 -13.94 19.30 -1.92
C VAL A 155 -13.26 18.61 -3.10
N GLU A 156 -13.19 19.25 -4.27
CA GLU A 156 -12.48 18.70 -5.45
C GLU A 156 -10.98 18.49 -5.17
N ARG A 157 -10.38 19.32 -4.31
CA ARG A 157 -8.99 19.14 -3.85
C ARG A 157 -8.76 17.82 -3.11
N TYR A 158 -9.80 17.23 -2.52
CA TYR A 158 -9.76 15.93 -1.84
C TYR A 158 -10.34 14.81 -2.71
N ASN A 159 -10.41 15.01 -4.03
CA ASN A 159 -10.91 14.04 -4.99
C ASN A 159 -12.37 13.63 -4.76
N PHE A 160 -13.18 14.51 -4.16
CA PHE A 160 -14.63 14.29 -4.17
C PHE A 160 -15.12 14.32 -5.62
N SER A 161 -15.96 13.36 -5.97
CA SER A 161 -16.59 13.25 -7.28
C SER A 161 -18.02 13.78 -7.25
N LEU A 162 -18.44 14.46 -8.32
CA LEU A 162 -19.82 14.90 -8.48
C LEU A 162 -20.73 13.68 -8.69
N MET A 163 -21.66 13.45 -7.77
CA MET A 163 -22.59 12.30 -7.80
C MET A 163 -24.00 12.68 -8.26
N GLY A 164 -24.40 13.94 -8.14
CA GLY A 164 -25.76 14.34 -8.50
C GLY A 164 -26.04 15.84 -8.37
N VAL A 165 -27.20 16.25 -8.87
CA VAL A 165 -27.70 17.62 -8.83
C VAL A 165 -29.13 17.63 -8.29
N ILE A 166 -29.39 18.44 -7.27
CA ILE A 166 -30.71 18.69 -6.70
C ILE A 166 -31.24 19.97 -7.35
N SER A 167 -31.96 19.81 -8.46
CA SER A 167 -32.28 20.91 -9.39
C SER A 167 -33.24 21.95 -8.79
N ASP A 168 -34.19 21.51 -7.97
CA ASP A 168 -35.16 22.35 -7.25
C ASP A 168 -34.51 23.25 -6.20
N LYS A 169 -33.42 22.78 -5.57
CA LYS A 169 -32.67 23.52 -4.53
C LYS A 169 -31.38 24.18 -5.01
N LYS A 170 -31.05 24.07 -6.30
CA LYS A 170 -29.77 24.53 -6.89
C LYS A 170 -28.55 23.99 -6.14
N GLN A 171 -28.59 22.74 -5.69
CA GLN A 171 -27.50 22.08 -4.97
C GLN A 171 -26.84 20.99 -5.81
N VAL A 172 -25.58 20.71 -5.53
CA VAL A 172 -24.78 19.62 -6.12
C VAL A 172 -24.26 18.73 -5.00
N ILE A 173 -24.24 17.42 -5.24
CA ILE A 173 -23.79 16.41 -4.28
C ILE A 173 -22.41 15.94 -4.70
N TYR A 174 -21.42 16.19 -3.87
CA TYR A 174 -20.07 15.67 -4.01
C TYR A 174 -19.87 14.52 -3.04
N SER A 175 -19.22 13.44 -3.47
CA SER A 175 -18.98 12.26 -2.65
C SER A 175 -17.54 11.81 -2.73
N LEU A 176 -16.99 11.41 -1.59
CA LEU A 176 -15.66 10.84 -1.46
C LEU A 176 -15.76 9.46 -0.83
N ASN A 177 -15.20 8.48 -1.53
CA ASN A 177 -15.06 7.13 -1.02
C ASN A 177 -13.81 7.04 -0.14
N ARG A 178 -13.92 6.27 0.95
CA ARG A 178 -12.82 5.98 1.87
C ARG A 178 -11.57 5.48 1.17
N LEU A 179 -11.70 4.59 0.19
CA LEU A 179 -10.56 4.02 -0.53
C LEU A 179 -9.83 5.08 -1.37
N LEU A 180 -10.58 5.99 -2.02
CA LEU A 180 -10.02 7.10 -2.78
C LEU A 180 -9.35 8.15 -1.88
N PHE A 181 -9.87 8.36 -0.66
CA PHE A 181 -9.20 9.23 0.29
C PHE A 181 -7.88 8.65 0.80
N LEU A 182 -7.80 7.32 0.91
CA LEU A 182 -6.61 6.62 1.38
C LEU A 182 -5.60 6.35 0.25
N SER A 183 -5.98 6.43 -1.02
CA SER A 183 -5.09 6.14 -2.16
C SER A 183 -3.97 7.17 -2.35
N ASP A 184 -4.20 8.44 -1.98
CA ASP A 184 -3.20 9.51 -2.00
C ASP A 184 -2.40 9.60 -0.68
N TYR A 185 -2.71 8.73 0.28
CA TYR A 185 -1.96 8.68 1.54
C TYR A 185 -0.73 7.80 1.38
N PRO A 186 0.39 8.17 2.04
CA PRO A 186 1.54 7.29 2.17
C PRO A 186 1.09 5.88 2.56
N ASN A 187 1.45 4.90 1.75
CA ASN A 187 0.96 3.53 1.83
C ASN A 187 2.10 2.52 1.90
N ARG A 188 3.34 3.00 2.04
CA ARG A 188 4.49 2.15 2.33
C ARG A 188 4.83 2.27 3.80
N ALA A 189 5.38 1.20 4.38
CA ALA A 189 5.64 1.07 5.82
C ALA A 189 6.39 2.30 6.38
N HIS A 190 7.46 2.72 5.72
CA HIS A 190 8.26 3.86 6.15
C HIS A 190 7.53 5.21 6.11
N GLU A 191 6.59 5.38 5.19
CA GLU A 191 5.87 6.63 5.00
C GLU A 191 4.75 6.80 6.02
N ILE A 192 4.22 5.69 6.56
CA ILE A 192 3.28 5.66 7.68
C ILE A 192 3.98 5.60 9.05
N GLY A 193 5.32 5.73 9.08
CA GLY A 193 6.10 5.82 10.31
C GLY A 193 6.59 4.48 10.88
N LEU A 194 6.35 3.35 10.22
CA LEU A 194 6.84 2.05 10.69
C LEU A 194 8.36 1.93 10.47
N LYS A 195 9.07 1.60 11.54
CA LYS A 195 10.51 1.43 11.53
C LYS A 195 10.90 -0.04 11.40
N ILE A 196 11.18 -0.46 10.18
CA ILE A 196 11.66 -1.82 9.89
C ILE A 196 13.19 -1.83 9.87
N GLY A 197 13.79 -2.45 10.89
CA GLY A 197 15.24 -2.60 10.95
C GLY A 197 16.01 -1.29 11.24
N SER A 198 17.30 -1.31 10.93
CA SER A 198 18.27 -0.26 11.27
C SER A 198 19.04 0.30 10.08
N LEU A 199 19.10 -0.42 8.96
CA LEU A 199 19.89 -0.01 7.82
C LEU A 199 19.19 1.09 7.03
N LYS A 200 20.00 1.94 6.39
CA LYS A 200 19.49 3.03 5.56
C LYS A 200 18.80 2.44 4.32
N ARG A 201 17.65 3.00 3.94
CA ARG A 201 16.95 2.65 2.69
C ARG A 201 17.66 3.24 1.48
N GLY A 202 17.49 2.62 0.31
CA GLY A 202 17.77 3.28 -0.96
C GLY A 202 16.82 4.44 -1.23
N ALA A 203 17.02 5.15 -2.35
CA ALA A 203 16.28 6.37 -2.63
C ALA A 203 14.79 6.11 -2.89
N LEU A 204 14.48 5.05 -3.63
CA LEU A 204 13.12 4.60 -3.89
C LEU A 204 12.64 3.61 -2.83
N ASN A 205 13.56 3.05 -2.03
CA ASN A 205 13.31 1.90 -1.18
C ASN A 205 12.68 0.77 -2.00
N LYS A 206 13.27 0.41 -3.15
CA LYS A 206 12.78 -0.64 -4.06
C LYS A 206 13.96 -1.44 -4.61
N ILE A 207 13.70 -2.61 -5.18
CA ILE A 207 14.75 -3.47 -5.75
C ILE A 207 15.58 -2.75 -6.82
N THR A 208 14.96 -1.80 -7.51
CA THR A 208 15.52 -0.94 -8.55
C THR A 208 16.48 0.13 -8.04
N ASP A 209 16.66 0.29 -6.72
CA ASP A 209 17.78 1.04 -6.15
C ASP A 209 19.13 0.37 -6.45
N VAL A 210 19.13 -0.93 -6.75
CA VAL A 210 20.29 -1.59 -7.37
C VAL A 210 20.32 -1.20 -8.85
N ALA A 211 21.35 -0.43 -9.22
CA ALA A 211 21.44 0.21 -10.52
C ALA A 211 21.33 -0.78 -11.70
N GLY A 212 20.60 -0.37 -12.74
CA GLY A 212 20.38 -1.14 -13.97
C GLY A 212 19.11 -1.99 -13.97
N ILE A 213 18.52 -2.24 -12.81
CA ILE A 213 17.30 -3.06 -12.70
C ILE A 213 16.07 -2.24 -13.09
N ARG A 214 15.15 -2.87 -13.83
CA ARG A 214 13.79 -2.36 -14.09
C ARG A 214 12.77 -3.44 -13.78
N VAL A 215 11.56 -3.06 -13.41
CA VAL A 215 10.46 -3.98 -13.13
C VAL A 215 9.23 -3.50 -13.87
N GLY A 216 8.52 -4.42 -14.54
CA GLY A 216 7.30 -4.10 -15.26
C GLY A 216 6.19 -5.10 -15.05
N HIS A 217 4.98 -4.64 -15.32
CA HIS A 217 3.75 -5.36 -15.01
C HIS A 217 2.82 -5.43 -16.22
N SER A 218 2.09 -6.53 -16.30
CA SER A 218 0.89 -6.67 -17.11
C SER A 218 -0.22 -7.25 -16.25
N THR A 219 -1.23 -6.45 -15.96
CA THR A 219 -2.31 -6.78 -15.02
C THR A 219 -3.59 -7.15 -15.76
N ILE A 220 -4.16 -8.31 -15.44
CA ILE A 220 -5.46 -8.76 -15.91
C ILE A 220 -6.46 -8.57 -14.77
N GLN A 221 -7.40 -7.65 -14.94
CA GLN A 221 -8.38 -7.25 -13.93
C GLN A 221 -9.79 -7.20 -14.53
N SER A 222 -10.33 -8.35 -14.91
CA SER A 222 -11.62 -8.44 -15.59
C SER A 222 -12.47 -9.58 -15.02
N GLY A 223 -13.48 -9.20 -14.23
CA GLY A 223 -14.40 -10.15 -13.59
C GLY A 223 -13.66 -11.23 -12.80
N ALA A 224 -13.87 -12.49 -13.18
CA ALA A 224 -13.21 -13.67 -12.60
C ALA A 224 -11.70 -13.76 -12.86
N SER A 225 -11.17 -13.02 -13.84
CA SER A 225 -9.73 -13.00 -14.15
C SER A 225 -9.03 -11.91 -13.36
N GLN A 226 -8.35 -12.29 -12.29
CA GLN A 226 -7.61 -11.40 -11.38
C GLN A 226 -6.16 -11.89 -11.27
N THR A 227 -5.36 -11.69 -12.31
CA THR A 227 -4.01 -12.28 -12.40
C THR A 227 -3.08 -11.40 -13.23
N GLY A 228 -1.90 -11.88 -13.60
CA GLY A 228 -1.01 -11.15 -14.49
C GLY A 228 0.40 -11.70 -14.54
N VAL A 229 1.29 -10.85 -15.03
CA VAL A 229 2.73 -11.11 -15.13
C VAL A 229 3.49 -9.92 -14.56
N THR A 230 4.55 -10.19 -13.81
CA THR A 230 5.56 -9.21 -13.42
C THR A 230 6.91 -9.69 -13.96
N VAL A 231 7.67 -8.81 -14.62
CA VAL A 231 9.01 -9.13 -15.12
C VAL A 231 10.03 -8.21 -14.47
N ILE A 232 11.11 -8.82 -13.97
CA ILE A 232 12.30 -8.15 -13.48
C ILE A 232 13.35 -8.25 -14.59
N LEU A 233 13.87 -7.10 -15.02
CA LEU A 233 14.97 -6.96 -15.98
C LEU A 233 16.24 -6.55 -15.22
N PRO A 234 17.17 -7.49 -14.95
CA PRO A 234 18.42 -7.19 -14.24
C PRO A 234 19.37 -6.24 -14.96
N SER A 235 19.31 -6.18 -16.30
CA SER A 235 20.14 -5.32 -17.15
C SER A 235 19.41 -4.99 -18.45
N ALA A 236 19.81 -3.88 -19.08
CA ALA A 236 19.43 -3.56 -20.46
C ALA A 236 20.35 -4.22 -21.50
N GLU A 237 21.47 -4.80 -21.07
CA GLU A 237 22.40 -5.54 -21.93
C GLU A 237 21.82 -6.91 -22.32
N ASP A 238 22.38 -7.52 -23.37
CA ASP A 238 22.09 -8.92 -23.72
C ASP A 238 22.54 -9.84 -22.57
N MET A 239 21.56 -10.29 -21.76
CA MET A 239 21.79 -11.11 -20.57
C MET A 239 22.33 -12.51 -20.89
N PHE A 240 22.07 -13.03 -22.10
CA PHE A 240 22.61 -14.32 -22.50
C PHE A 240 24.12 -14.20 -22.71
N LYS A 241 24.56 -13.09 -23.32
CA LYS A 241 25.98 -12.76 -23.53
C LYS A 241 26.68 -12.29 -22.26
N HIS A 242 25.99 -11.51 -21.43
CA HIS A 242 26.51 -10.86 -20.23
C HIS A 242 25.77 -11.35 -18.97
N LYS A 243 26.01 -12.62 -18.62
CA LYS A 243 25.35 -13.29 -17.49
C LYS A 243 25.75 -12.66 -16.17
N MET A 244 24.93 -12.83 -15.14
CA MET A 244 25.21 -12.36 -13.78
C MET A 244 25.41 -13.53 -12.84
N ILE A 245 26.10 -13.30 -11.72
CA ILE A 245 26.13 -14.27 -10.62
C ILE A 245 24.71 -14.41 -10.06
N ALA A 246 24.25 -15.64 -9.88
CA ALA A 246 22.94 -15.94 -9.34
C ALA A 246 22.94 -17.17 -8.45
N ALA A 247 21.91 -17.28 -7.61
CA ALA A 247 21.69 -18.43 -6.75
C ALA A 247 20.20 -18.59 -6.44
N SER A 248 19.79 -19.79 -6.08
CA SER A 248 18.43 -20.04 -5.57
C SER A 248 18.45 -20.64 -4.17
N HIS A 249 17.35 -20.45 -3.44
CA HIS A 249 17.10 -21.15 -2.19
C HIS A 249 15.62 -21.48 -2.04
N VAL A 250 15.32 -22.77 -1.96
CA VAL A 250 14.00 -23.29 -1.60
C VAL A 250 13.91 -23.38 -0.07
N ILE A 251 13.01 -22.60 0.52
CA ILE A 251 12.67 -22.68 1.95
C ILE A 251 11.62 -23.78 2.13
N ASN A 252 10.54 -23.75 1.34
CA ASN A 252 9.59 -24.85 1.18
C ASN A 252 9.25 -25.07 -0.30
N GLY A 253 9.21 -26.33 -0.70
CA GLY A 253 9.22 -26.76 -2.10
C GLY A 253 7.84 -26.94 -2.75
N PHE A 254 6.76 -26.43 -2.16
CA PHE A 254 5.41 -26.59 -2.73
C PHE A 254 5.17 -25.71 -3.99
N GLY A 255 6.20 -25.03 -4.51
CA GLY A 255 6.13 -24.20 -5.73
C GLY A 255 6.47 -24.94 -7.02
N LYS A 256 6.06 -24.38 -8.17
CA LYS A 256 6.24 -24.93 -9.53
C LYS A 256 7.17 -24.03 -10.36
N THR A 257 8.19 -23.46 -9.71
CA THR A 257 9.18 -22.58 -10.35
C THR A 257 10.07 -23.35 -11.34
N THR A 258 10.50 -22.71 -12.42
CA THR A 258 11.38 -23.28 -13.46
C THR A 258 12.73 -22.55 -13.53
N GLY A 259 13.74 -23.27 -14.03
CA GLY A 259 15.09 -22.77 -14.30
C GLY A 259 16.09 -22.83 -13.15
N LEU A 260 15.67 -23.23 -11.95
CA LEU A 260 16.54 -23.21 -10.75
C LEU A 260 17.69 -24.22 -10.79
N ILE A 261 17.53 -25.35 -11.49
CA ILE A 261 18.55 -26.40 -11.57
C ILE A 261 19.84 -25.86 -12.18
N GLN A 262 19.75 -25.18 -13.33
CA GLN A 262 20.93 -24.60 -13.97
C GLN A 262 21.46 -23.36 -13.23
N VAL A 263 20.60 -22.61 -12.54
CA VAL A 263 21.06 -21.53 -11.64
C VAL A 263 21.93 -22.09 -10.52
N ASP A 264 21.53 -23.20 -9.91
CA ASP A 264 22.28 -23.83 -8.82
C ASP A 264 23.55 -24.57 -9.32
N GLU A 265 23.56 -25.05 -10.56
CA GLU A 265 24.72 -25.72 -11.17
C GLU A 265 25.78 -24.73 -11.66
N LEU A 266 25.35 -23.69 -12.39
CA LEU A 266 26.26 -22.75 -13.05
C LEU A 266 26.45 -21.44 -12.29
N GLY A 267 25.67 -21.18 -11.23
CA GLY A 267 25.74 -19.95 -10.46
C GLY A 267 25.44 -18.70 -11.29
N THR A 268 24.64 -18.82 -12.36
CA THR A 268 24.42 -17.74 -13.34
C THR A 268 22.96 -17.46 -13.65
N LEU A 269 22.66 -16.20 -13.94
CA LEU A 269 21.40 -15.72 -14.51
C LEU A 269 21.64 -15.21 -15.93
N GLU A 270 20.89 -15.76 -16.89
CA GLU A 270 21.05 -15.49 -18.33
C GLU A 270 19.75 -15.01 -19.00
N THR A 271 18.68 -14.82 -18.23
CA THR A 271 17.37 -14.35 -18.70
C THR A 271 16.74 -13.39 -17.70
N PRO A 272 15.77 -12.55 -18.12
CA PRO A 272 14.84 -11.90 -17.21
C PRO A 272 14.17 -12.89 -16.26
N ILE A 273 13.76 -12.41 -15.08
CA ILE A 273 12.98 -13.21 -14.15
C ILE A 273 11.51 -12.81 -14.31
N ALA A 274 10.64 -13.76 -14.64
CA ALA A 274 9.20 -13.52 -14.67
C ALA A 274 8.50 -14.16 -13.47
N LEU A 275 7.42 -13.52 -13.02
CA LEU A 275 6.53 -13.99 -11.98
C LEU A 275 5.10 -14.03 -12.53
N THR A 276 4.33 -15.08 -12.20
CA THR A 276 2.93 -15.23 -12.62
C THR A 276 2.17 -16.18 -11.68
N ASN A 277 1.00 -16.68 -12.11
CA ASN A 277 0.26 -17.71 -11.38
C ASN A 277 0.74 -19.13 -11.70
N THR A 278 0.43 -20.08 -10.81
CA THR A 278 0.90 -21.48 -10.89
C THR A 278 0.64 -22.16 -12.24
N LEU A 279 -0.55 -21.99 -12.82
CA LEU A 279 -0.92 -22.67 -14.07
C LEU A 279 -0.42 -21.96 -15.33
N ALA A 280 0.17 -20.77 -15.18
CA ALA A 280 0.72 -19.98 -16.27
C ALA A 280 2.24 -20.13 -16.44
N VAL A 281 2.96 -20.82 -15.52
CA VAL A 281 4.42 -20.97 -15.57
C VAL A 281 4.93 -21.42 -16.94
N GLY A 282 4.39 -22.52 -17.48
CA GLY A 282 4.86 -23.05 -18.76
C GLY A 282 4.65 -22.10 -19.93
N ARG A 283 3.56 -21.31 -19.92
CA ARG A 283 3.27 -20.33 -20.97
C ARG A 283 4.17 -19.09 -20.86
N VAL A 284 4.43 -18.62 -19.65
CA VAL A 284 5.34 -17.50 -19.41
C VAL A 284 6.78 -17.90 -19.74
N GLN A 285 7.14 -19.16 -19.45
CA GLN A 285 8.43 -19.74 -19.83
C GLN A 285 8.63 -19.72 -21.35
N ASP A 286 7.64 -20.21 -22.10
CA ASP A 286 7.65 -20.22 -23.57
C ASP A 286 7.82 -18.80 -24.15
N ALA A 287 7.04 -17.84 -23.65
CA ALA A 287 7.13 -16.44 -24.08
C ALA A 287 8.48 -15.77 -23.73
N LEU A 288 9.10 -16.14 -22.61
CA LEU A 288 10.46 -15.66 -22.29
C LEU A 288 11.51 -16.25 -23.23
N ILE A 289 11.36 -17.51 -23.66
CA ILE A 289 12.24 -18.11 -24.67
C ILE A 289 12.13 -17.32 -25.97
N ASP A 290 10.91 -17.10 -26.46
CA ASP A 290 10.67 -16.31 -27.67
C ASP A 290 11.26 -14.90 -27.59
N TYR A 291 11.08 -14.22 -26.46
CA TYR A 291 11.66 -12.91 -26.22
C TYR A 291 13.20 -12.94 -26.36
N MET A 292 13.85 -13.90 -25.68
CA MET A 292 15.31 -13.99 -25.69
C MET A 292 15.87 -14.38 -27.06
N LEU A 293 15.20 -15.28 -27.79
CA LEU A 293 15.55 -15.62 -29.17
C LEU A 293 15.45 -14.42 -30.11
N ALA A 294 14.49 -13.52 -29.87
CA ALA A 294 14.30 -12.32 -30.68
C ALA A 294 15.24 -11.16 -30.28
N SER A 295 15.66 -11.09 -29.01
CA SER A 295 16.41 -9.95 -28.47
C SER A 295 17.93 -10.15 -28.39
N SER A 296 18.41 -11.39 -28.33
CA SER A 296 19.85 -11.66 -28.21
C SER A 296 20.58 -11.49 -29.54
N GLU A 297 21.78 -10.92 -29.49
CA GLU A 297 22.68 -10.87 -30.65
C GLU A 297 23.40 -12.21 -30.88
N SER A 298 23.36 -13.10 -29.88
CA SER A 298 24.06 -14.38 -29.89
C SER A 298 23.19 -15.50 -30.46
N GLU A 299 23.80 -16.47 -31.13
CA GLU A 299 23.10 -17.68 -31.55
C GLU A 299 22.74 -18.54 -30.32
N ILE A 300 21.47 -18.54 -29.94
CA ILE A 300 20.95 -19.34 -28.82
C ILE A 300 20.52 -20.72 -29.32
N LYS A 301 21.15 -21.77 -28.81
CA LYS A 301 20.76 -23.19 -29.06
C LYS A 301 19.89 -23.78 -27.96
N SER A 302 20.07 -23.27 -26.74
CA SER A 302 19.29 -23.59 -25.55
C SER A 302 19.37 -22.41 -24.61
N ILE A 303 18.35 -22.22 -23.78
CA ILE A 303 18.32 -21.14 -22.81
C ILE A 303 17.58 -21.57 -21.55
N ASN A 304 17.98 -21.01 -20.41
CA ASN A 304 17.37 -21.27 -19.12
C ASN A 304 16.48 -20.09 -18.67
N PRO A 305 15.20 -20.07 -19.05
CA PRO A 305 14.23 -19.07 -18.58
C PRO A 305 13.89 -19.26 -17.10
N ILE A 306 13.88 -18.18 -16.33
CA ILE A 306 13.52 -18.20 -14.90
C ILE A 306 12.08 -17.69 -14.71
N VAL A 307 11.20 -18.58 -14.25
CA VAL A 307 9.80 -18.22 -13.95
C VAL A 307 9.41 -18.72 -12.56
N GLY A 308 9.08 -17.77 -11.69
CA GLY A 308 8.49 -18.01 -10.37
C GLY A 308 6.98 -17.85 -10.37
N GLU A 309 6.31 -18.36 -9.34
CA GLU A 309 4.85 -18.32 -9.27
C GLU A 309 4.29 -18.30 -7.85
N CYS A 310 3.03 -17.88 -7.74
CA CYS A 310 2.18 -18.11 -6.58
C CYS A 310 0.77 -18.51 -7.05
N ASN A 311 0.00 -19.18 -6.19
CA ASN A 311 -1.35 -19.61 -6.53
C ASN A 311 -2.40 -18.54 -6.19
N ASP A 312 -3.01 -17.92 -7.21
CA ASP A 312 -4.05 -16.89 -7.05
C ASP A 312 -5.50 -17.43 -7.10
N SER A 313 -5.72 -18.75 -7.02
CA SER A 313 -7.03 -19.37 -7.25
C SER A 313 -8.15 -18.95 -6.30
N TYR A 314 -7.84 -18.25 -5.20
CA TYR A 314 -8.86 -17.68 -4.31
C TYR A 314 -9.60 -16.51 -4.97
N LEU A 315 -8.88 -15.65 -5.71
CA LEU A 315 -9.48 -14.48 -6.37
C LEU A 315 -9.57 -14.67 -7.90
N ASN A 316 -8.74 -15.52 -8.48
CA ASN A 316 -8.65 -15.73 -9.91
C ASN A 316 -9.25 -17.06 -10.33
N ASP A 317 -9.93 -17.09 -11.48
CA ASP A 317 -10.19 -18.35 -12.19
C ASP A 317 -8.89 -18.81 -12.86
N ILE A 318 -8.03 -19.45 -12.05
CA ILE A 318 -6.73 -19.92 -12.50
C ILE A 318 -6.87 -20.96 -13.63
N THR A 319 -8.01 -21.66 -13.71
CA THR A 319 -8.26 -22.71 -14.71
C THR A 319 -8.61 -22.16 -16.09
N HIS A 320 -9.13 -20.94 -16.15
CA HIS A 320 -9.34 -20.20 -17.40
C HIS A 320 -8.01 -19.85 -18.10
N LYS A 321 -6.88 -19.87 -17.37
CA LYS A 321 -5.52 -19.62 -17.89
C LYS A 321 -5.45 -18.32 -18.71
N SER A 322 -5.93 -17.22 -18.15
CA SER A 322 -6.07 -15.93 -18.83
C SER A 322 -4.74 -15.29 -19.26
N VAL A 323 -3.63 -15.62 -18.59
CA VAL A 323 -2.29 -15.13 -18.97
C VAL A 323 -1.93 -15.62 -20.37
N GLN A 324 -1.37 -14.76 -21.21
CA GLN A 324 -1.00 -15.02 -22.61
C GLN A 324 0.43 -14.52 -22.86
N ALA A 325 1.07 -14.99 -23.93
CA ALA A 325 2.45 -14.62 -24.25
C ALA A 325 2.67 -13.10 -24.35
N TYR A 326 1.73 -12.37 -24.96
CA TYR A 326 1.84 -10.91 -25.08
C TYR A 326 1.84 -10.19 -23.73
N HIS A 327 1.24 -10.74 -22.68
CA HIS A 327 1.30 -10.14 -21.34
C HIS A 327 2.73 -10.16 -20.76
N VAL A 328 3.57 -11.12 -21.17
CA VAL A 328 5.00 -11.14 -20.81
C VAL A 328 5.73 -10.01 -21.52
N LEU A 329 5.47 -9.85 -22.83
CA LEU A 329 6.06 -8.78 -23.64
C LEU A 329 5.62 -7.39 -23.16
N ASP A 330 4.35 -7.22 -22.80
CA ASP A 330 3.82 -5.99 -22.22
C ASP A 330 4.50 -5.68 -20.89
N ALA A 331 4.68 -6.66 -20.01
CA ALA A 331 5.40 -6.49 -18.76
C ALA A 331 6.87 -6.09 -18.99
N ILE A 332 7.55 -6.67 -19.98
CA ILE A 332 8.93 -6.27 -20.36
C ILE A 332 8.95 -4.83 -20.87
N LYS A 333 8.04 -4.49 -21.79
CA LYS A 333 7.95 -3.15 -22.40
C LYS A 333 7.67 -2.06 -21.36
N ASN A 334 6.81 -2.35 -20.40
CA ASN A 334 6.40 -1.43 -19.34
C ASN A 334 7.39 -1.40 -18.16
N ALA A 335 8.52 -2.11 -18.24
CA ALA A 335 9.47 -2.14 -17.13
C ALA A 335 10.04 -0.76 -16.84
N GLU A 336 10.06 -0.35 -15.59
CA GLU A 336 10.52 0.97 -15.16
C GLU A 336 11.31 0.90 -13.86
N ILE A 337 11.97 2.00 -13.50
CA ILE A 337 12.76 2.08 -12.27
C ILE A 337 11.82 2.29 -11.07
N ASP A 338 10.85 3.19 -11.18
CA ASP A 338 9.86 3.45 -10.13
C ASP A 338 8.53 2.78 -10.49
N PHE A 339 8.37 1.53 -10.09
CA PHE A 339 7.23 0.68 -10.45
C PHE A 339 6.20 0.60 -9.31
N SER A 340 4.95 0.34 -9.69
CA SER A 340 3.83 0.20 -8.74
C SER A 340 3.88 -1.11 -7.92
N GLU A 341 3.34 -1.09 -6.71
CA GLU A 341 3.25 -2.24 -5.79
C GLU A 341 1.78 -2.61 -5.51
N GLY A 342 1.55 -3.70 -4.79
CA GLY A 342 0.24 -4.14 -4.34
C GLY A 342 -0.43 -5.11 -5.31
N ALA A 343 -1.71 -4.87 -5.60
CA ALA A 343 -2.57 -5.73 -6.42
C ALA A 343 -2.34 -5.54 -7.94
N ILE A 344 -1.09 -5.67 -8.39
CA ILE A 344 -0.65 -5.40 -9.77
C ILE A 344 0.19 -6.54 -10.34
N GLY A 345 0.17 -6.71 -11.67
CA GLY A 345 0.93 -7.74 -12.38
C GLY A 345 0.62 -9.13 -11.84
N ALA A 346 1.66 -9.91 -11.53
CA ALA A 346 1.50 -11.21 -10.89
C ALA A 346 0.81 -11.15 -9.52
N GLY A 347 0.86 -10.00 -8.83
CA GLY A 347 0.27 -9.78 -7.51
C GLY A 347 -1.24 -9.58 -7.49
N ARG A 348 -1.88 -9.44 -8.67
CA ARG A 348 -3.29 -9.04 -8.78
C ARG A 348 -4.23 -9.91 -7.95
N GLY A 349 -4.14 -11.23 -8.06
CA GLY A 349 -5.02 -12.17 -7.37
C GLY A 349 -4.46 -12.75 -6.06
N MET A 350 -3.34 -12.23 -5.55
CA MET A 350 -2.67 -12.82 -4.39
C MET A 350 -3.29 -12.39 -3.05
N SER A 351 -3.20 -13.27 -2.06
CA SER A 351 -3.68 -13.09 -0.68
C SER A 351 -2.54 -13.27 0.31
N CYS A 352 -2.29 -12.31 1.21
CA CYS A 352 -1.25 -12.43 2.23
C CYS A 352 -1.87 -12.20 3.62
N HIS A 353 -1.66 -13.15 4.54
CA HIS A 353 -2.31 -13.18 5.85
C HIS A 353 -3.84 -13.02 5.77
N GLN A 354 -4.46 -13.62 4.74
CA GLN A 354 -5.90 -13.50 4.42
C GLN A 354 -6.42 -12.05 4.24
N LEU A 355 -5.49 -11.11 4.08
CA LEU A 355 -5.71 -9.78 3.51
C LEU A 355 -5.26 -9.80 2.05
N LYS A 356 -5.43 -8.67 1.36
CA LYS A 356 -4.85 -8.54 0.03
C LYS A 356 -3.32 -8.48 0.14
N GLY A 357 -2.65 -9.35 -0.62
CA GLY A 357 -1.20 -9.32 -0.86
C GLY A 357 -0.86 -8.88 -2.27
N GLY A 358 0.34 -9.23 -2.75
CA GLY A 358 0.74 -8.98 -4.13
C GLY A 358 2.22 -8.62 -4.27
N ILE A 359 2.53 -7.67 -5.14
CA ILE A 359 3.90 -7.19 -5.35
C ILE A 359 4.29 -6.26 -4.22
N GLY A 360 5.47 -6.45 -3.65
CA GLY A 360 6.06 -5.46 -2.76
C GLY A 360 7.57 -5.43 -2.89
N SER A 361 8.18 -4.34 -2.48
CA SER A 361 9.61 -4.14 -2.64
C SER A 361 10.18 -3.25 -1.55
N SER A 362 11.48 -3.39 -1.31
CA SER A 362 12.25 -2.55 -0.39
C SER A 362 13.74 -2.65 -0.74
N SER A 363 14.57 -1.80 -0.15
CA SER A 363 16.02 -1.88 -0.27
C SER A 363 16.75 -1.39 0.97
N ARG A 364 18.01 -1.80 1.09
CA ARG A 364 18.96 -1.30 2.09
C ARG A 364 20.30 -0.97 1.45
N CYS A 365 20.84 0.18 1.83
CA CYS A 365 22.21 0.60 1.53
C CYS A 365 23.11 0.39 2.75
N PHE A 366 24.32 -0.08 2.50
CA PHE A 366 25.32 -0.32 3.55
C PHE A 366 26.73 -0.18 2.98
N SER A 367 27.72 -0.10 3.87
CA SER A 367 29.13 0.11 3.50
C SER A 367 29.98 -1.09 3.89
N ILE A 368 30.95 -1.43 3.03
CA ILE A 368 32.05 -2.33 3.38
C ILE A 368 33.35 -1.60 3.02
N GLY A 369 34.14 -1.27 4.05
CA GLY A 369 35.25 -0.34 3.91
C GLY A 369 34.77 1.05 3.47
N LYS A 370 35.29 1.54 2.33
CA LYS A 370 34.90 2.84 1.76
C LYS A 370 33.83 2.75 0.67
N ALA A 371 33.50 1.55 0.21
CA ALA A 371 32.51 1.33 -0.84
C ALA A 371 31.10 1.24 -0.26
N GLN A 372 30.14 1.81 -0.98
CA GLN A 372 28.70 1.68 -0.69
C GLN A 372 28.12 0.62 -1.61
N TYR A 373 27.19 -0.17 -1.06
CA TYR A 373 26.47 -1.20 -1.75
C TYR A 373 24.99 -1.10 -1.42
N THR A 374 24.16 -1.61 -2.31
CA THR A 374 22.72 -1.70 -2.19
C THR A 374 22.28 -3.15 -2.33
N LEU A 375 21.35 -3.55 -1.48
CA LEU A 375 20.60 -4.79 -1.60
C LEU A 375 19.13 -4.44 -1.71
N GLY A 376 18.49 -4.94 -2.75
CA GLY A 376 17.08 -4.77 -3.04
C GLY A 376 16.33 -6.09 -2.94
N VAL A 377 15.07 -6.04 -2.50
CA VAL A 377 14.17 -7.20 -2.48
C VAL A 377 12.86 -6.83 -3.18
N LEU A 378 12.34 -7.74 -4.01
CA LEU A 378 10.98 -7.73 -4.52
C LEU A 378 10.31 -9.05 -4.11
N VAL A 379 9.07 -8.98 -3.66
CA VAL A 379 8.28 -10.15 -3.28
C VAL A 379 6.99 -10.24 -4.09
N LEU A 380 6.53 -11.47 -4.30
CA LEU A 380 5.15 -11.79 -4.63
C LEU A 380 4.54 -12.49 -3.41
N SER A 381 3.85 -11.72 -2.57
CA SER A 381 3.31 -12.21 -1.30
C SER A 381 1.95 -12.87 -1.49
N ASN A 382 1.86 -14.15 -1.13
CA ASN A 382 0.63 -14.91 -1.19
C ASN A 382 0.50 -15.88 -0.01
N HIS A 383 1.06 -15.59 1.18
CA HIS A 383 1.24 -16.56 2.27
C HIS A 383 0.68 -16.09 3.61
N GLY A 384 0.62 -17.00 4.58
CA GLY A 384 0.33 -16.71 5.99
C GLY A 384 -1.16 -16.69 6.32
N ILE A 385 -1.46 -16.86 7.61
CA ILE A 385 -2.81 -16.71 8.17
C ILE A 385 -2.96 -15.38 8.89
N LEU A 386 -4.20 -14.87 8.98
CA LEU A 386 -4.44 -13.54 9.54
C LEU A 386 -3.96 -13.44 10.99
N THR A 387 -4.33 -14.38 11.86
CA THR A 387 -4.04 -14.31 13.30
C THR A 387 -2.55 -14.27 13.63
N ASP A 388 -1.71 -14.80 12.75
CA ASP A 388 -0.26 -14.84 12.95
C ASP A 388 0.42 -13.53 12.53
N LEU A 389 -0.27 -12.63 11.81
CA LEU A 389 0.33 -11.39 11.33
C LEU A 389 0.86 -10.54 12.49
N ILE A 390 2.18 -10.38 12.51
CA ILE A 390 2.89 -9.50 13.44
C ILE A 390 3.40 -8.29 12.67
N VAL A 391 3.15 -7.09 13.19
CA VAL A 391 3.73 -5.85 12.67
C VAL A 391 4.22 -5.03 13.85
N ASP A 392 5.48 -4.58 13.78
CA ASP A 392 6.11 -3.78 14.84
C ASP A 392 5.95 -4.43 16.23
N HIS A 393 6.24 -5.74 16.32
CA HIS A 393 6.09 -6.56 17.53
C HIS A 393 4.66 -6.73 18.07
N ASN A 394 3.65 -6.17 17.41
CA ASN A 394 2.24 -6.28 17.79
C ASN A 394 1.53 -7.36 16.97
N GLN A 395 0.66 -8.15 17.61
CA GLN A 395 -0.19 -9.16 16.95
C GLN A 395 -1.38 -8.50 16.22
N ILE A 396 -1.08 -7.65 15.24
CA ILE A 396 -2.08 -6.91 14.46
C ILE A 396 -3.10 -7.85 13.80
N GLY A 397 -2.67 -9.03 13.39
CA GLY A 397 -3.51 -10.10 12.88
C GLY A 397 -4.70 -10.44 13.76
N SER A 398 -4.44 -10.79 15.01
CA SER A 398 -5.46 -11.11 16.02
C SER A 398 -6.42 -9.94 16.29
N CYS A 399 -5.91 -8.70 16.26
CA CYS A 399 -6.74 -7.50 16.39
C CYS A 399 -7.72 -7.36 15.23
N ILE A 400 -7.24 -7.52 13.98
CA ILE A 400 -8.08 -7.47 12.78
C ILE A 400 -9.11 -8.59 12.78
N ASP A 401 -8.67 -9.79 13.12
CA ASP A 401 -9.53 -10.97 13.14
C ASP A 401 -10.67 -10.83 14.18
N SER A 402 -10.38 -10.23 15.34
CA SER A 402 -11.40 -9.87 16.33
C SER A 402 -12.41 -8.84 15.80
N LEU A 403 -11.97 -7.88 14.98
CA LEU A 403 -12.87 -6.94 14.30
C LEU A 403 -13.72 -7.63 13.23
N ARG A 404 -13.18 -8.64 12.53
CA ARG A 404 -13.86 -9.41 11.47
C ARG A 404 -14.84 -10.46 11.98
N ARG A 405 -14.51 -11.19 13.05
CA ARG A 405 -15.36 -12.26 13.62
C ARG A 405 -16.67 -11.76 14.23
N ALA A 406 -16.82 -10.45 14.42
CA ALA A 406 -18.12 -9.84 14.64
C ALA A 406 -19.06 -9.93 13.41
N ALA A 407 -18.56 -10.36 12.24
CA ALA A 407 -19.29 -10.39 10.97
C ALA A 407 -19.29 -11.76 10.23
N ILE A 408 -18.23 -12.59 10.27
CA ILE A 408 -18.14 -13.85 9.48
C ILE A 408 -17.26 -14.92 10.18
N ASN A 409 -17.60 -16.21 10.04
CA ASN A 409 -16.76 -17.38 10.42
C ASN A 409 -16.14 -18.01 9.15
N GLU A 410 -14.82 -17.90 8.96
CA GLU A 410 -14.05 -18.60 7.90
C GLU A 410 -12.95 -19.45 8.58
N GLU A 411 -12.88 -20.76 8.30
CA GLU A 411 -11.77 -21.61 8.77
C GLU A 411 -10.49 -21.27 8.00
N ALA A 412 -9.40 -20.99 8.73
CA ALA A 412 -8.13 -20.57 8.16
C ALA A 412 -7.14 -21.75 7.99
N VAL A 413 -6.68 -21.99 6.76
CA VAL A 413 -5.53 -22.87 6.49
C VAL A 413 -4.58 -22.13 5.57
N ASP A 414 -3.28 -22.11 5.90
CA ASP A 414 -2.27 -21.57 4.99
C ASP A 414 -2.06 -22.52 3.80
N LYS A 415 -2.42 -22.03 2.63
CA LYS A 415 -2.23 -22.69 1.32
C LYS A 415 -1.52 -21.75 0.34
N GLY A 416 -0.81 -20.78 0.89
CA GLY A 416 -0.24 -19.66 0.18
C GLY A 416 1.02 -19.95 -0.62
N SER A 417 1.79 -18.94 -1.03
CA SER A 417 3.18 -19.05 -1.53
C SER A 417 3.88 -17.70 -1.35
N CYS A 418 5.22 -17.65 -1.43
CA CYS A 418 5.95 -16.39 -1.49
C CYS A 418 7.17 -16.53 -2.40
N MET A 419 7.20 -15.77 -3.51
CA MET A 419 8.43 -15.62 -4.30
C MET A 419 9.21 -14.41 -3.81
N ILE A 420 10.50 -14.59 -3.57
CA ILE A 420 11.40 -13.52 -3.11
C ILE A 420 12.54 -13.36 -4.11
N ILE A 421 12.65 -12.20 -4.73
CA ILE A 421 13.74 -11.84 -5.63
C ILE A 421 14.71 -10.93 -4.87
N VAL A 422 15.97 -11.33 -4.79
CA VAL A 422 17.04 -10.57 -4.13
C VAL A 422 18.00 -10.06 -5.20
N ALA A 423 18.30 -8.76 -5.19
CA ALA A 423 19.30 -8.17 -6.05
C ALA A 423 20.33 -7.40 -5.23
N THR A 424 21.59 -7.36 -5.67
CA THR A 424 22.61 -6.52 -5.04
C THR A 424 23.72 -6.14 -6.01
N ASP A 425 24.34 -4.98 -5.81
CA ASP A 425 25.59 -4.58 -6.48
C ASP A 425 26.85 -5.05 -5.69
N LEU A 426 26.66 -5.81 -4.61
CA LEU A 426 27.73 -6.38 -3.80
C LEU A 426 28.48 -7.49 -4.58
N PRO A 427 29.82 -7.42 -4.72
CA PRO A 427 30.59 -8.50 -5.33
C PRO A 427 30.56 -9.76 -4.45
N VAL A 428 29.81 -10.77 -4.88
CA VAL A 428 29.64 -12.05 -4.20
C VAL A 428 29.74 -13.21 -5.18
N SER A 429 30.22 -14.34 -4.69
CA SER A 429 30.11 -15.62 -5.40
C SER A 429 28.68 -16.16 -5.31
N ASP A 430 28.31 -17.11 -6.17
CA ASP A 430 27.04 -17.85 -6.11
C ASP A 430 26.81 -18.48 -4.73
N ARG A 431 27.84 -19.08 -4.11
CA ARG A 431 27.77 -19.64 -2.76
C ARG A 431 27.48 -18.59 -1.70
N GLN A 432 28.12 -17.42 -1.78
CA GLN A 432 27.89 -16.31 -0.86
C GLN A 432 26.48 -15.72 -1.05
N LEU A 433 26.05 -15.57 -2.29
CA LEU A 433 24.71 -15.11 -2.64
C LEU A 433 23.63 -16.09 -2.15
N LYS A 434 23.85 -17.40 -2.30
CA LYS A 434 22.96 -18.44 -1.75
C LYS A 434 22.80 -18.31 -0.24
N ARG A 435 23.88 -18.00 0.48
CA ARG A 435 23.81 -17.74 1.94
C ARG A 435 23.03 -16.48 2.27
N ILE A 436 23.12 -15.42 1.46
CA ILE A 436 22.28 -14.22 1.61
C ILE A 436 20.81 -14.62 1.40
N CYS A 437 20.49 -15.32 0.32
CA CYS A 437 19.11 -15.78 0.02
C CYS A 437 18.51 -16.59 1.17
N LYS A 438 19.30 -17.47 1.82
CA LYS A 438 18.89 -18.23 3.01
C LYS A 438 18.40 -17.40 4.19
N ARG A 439 18.72 -16.10 4.25
CA ARG A 439 18.31 -15.22 5.36
C ARG A 439 16.94 -14.59 5.14
N ALA A 440 16.40 -14.62 3.92
CA ALA A 440 15.09 -14.03 3.62
C ALA A 440 13.96 -14.65 4.48
N VAL A 441 14.08 -15.94 4.83
CA VAL A 441 13.14 -16.63 5.75
C VAL A 441 12.98 -15.92 7.09
N SER A 442 14.03 -15.30 7.63
CA SER A 442 13.94 -14.57 8.90
C SER A 442 13.14 -13.27 8.76
N GLY A 443 13.08 -12.68 7.57
CA GLY A 443 12.20 -11.55 7.29
C GLY A 443 10.73 -11.98 7.25
N LEU A 444 10.43 -13.13 6.62
CA LEU A 444 9.08 -13.71 6.64
C LEU A 444 8.62 -14.05 8.06
N ALA A 445 9.49 -14.70 8.84
CA ALA A 445 9.16 -15.12 10.20
C ALA A 445 8.84 -13.95 11.15
N ARG A 446 9.43 -12.76 10.91
CA ARG A 446 9.14 -11.56 11.70
C ARG A 446 7.73 -11.01 11.50
N LEU A 447 7.10 -11.34 10.39
CA LEU A 447 5.70 -11.03 10.12
C LEU A 447 4.74 -12.17 10.53
N GLY A 448 5.27 -13.22 11.16
CA GLY A 448 4.50 -14.36 11.63
C GLY A 448 4.28 -15.48 10.62
N SER A 449 5.00 -15.48 9.49
CA SER A 449 4.98 -16.64 8.59
C SER A 449 5.64 -17.86 9.26
N TYR A 450 4.91 -18.97 9.33
CA TYR A 450 5.40 -20.24 9.83
C TYR A 450 5.81 -21.22 8.72
N ILE A 451 5.78 -20.81 7.44
CA ILE A 451 6.16 -21.62 6.28
C ILE A 451 5.29 -22.89 6.18
N GLY A 452 4.00 -22.70 5.92
CA GLY A 452 3.00 -23.78 5.93
C GLY A 452 3.22 -24.85 4.85
N HIS A 453 2.71 -26.07 5.09
CA HIS A 453 2.90 -27.24 4.20
C HIS A 453 2.55 -26.96 2.73
N GLY A 454 1.40 -26.31 2.49
CA GLY A 454 0.90 -26.02 1.15
C GLY A 454 1.57 -24.83 0.47
N SER A 455 2.61 -24.26 1.09
CA SER A 455 3.21 -23.00 0.66
C SER A 455 4.54 -23.13 -0.07
N GLY A 456 4.68 -22.47 -1.22
CA GLY A 456 5.94 -22.40 -1.97
C GLY A 456 6.73 -21.15 -1.60
N GLU A 457 7.69 -21.24 -0.68
CA GLU A 457 8.64 -20.17 -0.39
C GLU A 457 9.96 -20.40 -1.10
N ILE A 458 10.19 -19.63 -2.17
CA ILE A 458 11.38 -19.76 -3.03
C ILE A 458 12.04 -18.40 -3.19
N VAL A 459 13.36 -18.38 -3.00
CA VAL A 459 14.20 -17.20 -3.14
C VAL A 459 15.08 -17.35 -4.38
N ILE A 460 15.14 -16.32 -5.22
CA ILE A 460 16.05 -16.21 -6.37
C ILE A 460 16.88 -14.95 -6.17
N GLY A 461 18.20 -15.10 -6.10
CA GLY A 461 19.13 -13.99 -5.93
C GLY A 461 20.00 -13.78 -7.15
N PHE A 462 20.38 -12.53 -7.44
CA PHE A 462 21.45 -12.19 -8.37
C PHE A 462 22.30 -11.01 -7.89
N SER A 463 23.56 -10.96 -8.33
CA SER A 463 24.45 -9.83 -8.12
C SER A 463 24.83 -9.18 -9.44
N THR A 464 24.72 -7.85 -9.50
CA THR A 464 25.08 -7.04 -10.67
C THR A 464 26.56 -6.65 -10.70
N ALA A 465 27.38 -7.09 -9.74
CA ALA A 465 28.78 -6.70 -9.65
C ALA A 465 29.68 -7.36 -10.70
N ASN A 466 29.48 -8.66 -10.94
CA ASN A 466 30.29 -9.45 -11.88
C ASN A 466 29.45 -9.77 -13.13
N ARG A 467 30.06 -9.63 -14.32
CA ARG A 467 29.48 -10.07 -15.60
C ARG A 467 30.26 -11.27 -16.13
N ILE A 468 29.56 -12.36 -16.39
CA ILE A 468 30.10 -13.62 -16.90
C ILE A 468 29.79 -13.67 -18.40
N GLY A 469 30.83 -13.43 -19.21
CA GLY A 469 30.73 -13.41 -20.67
C GLY A 469 30.76 -14.82 -21.29
N ILE A 470 30.10 -15.00 -22.44
CA ILE A 470 30.26 -16.22 -23.28
C ILE A 470 31.60 -16.21 -24.04
N THR A 471 32.15 -15.03 -24.32
CA THR A 471 33.35 -14.87 -25.15
C THR A 471 34.41 -14.07 -24.41
N THR A 472 35.30 -14.75 -23.70
CA THR A 472 36.63 -14.23 -23.41
C THR A 472 37.63 -14.99 -24.29
N ALA A 473 38.55 -14.28 -24.94
CA ALA A 473 39.68 -14.89 -25.64
C ALA A 473 40.62 -15.67 -24.70
N SER A 474 40.38 -15.58 -23.39
CA SER A 474 41.10 -16.28 -22.33
C SER A 474 40.22 -17.37 -21.73
N GLU A 475 40.83 -18.55 -21.52
CA GLU A 475 40.24 -19.69 -20.80
C GLU A 475 40.10 -19.44 -19.29
N LEU A 476 40.71 -18.37 -18.76
CA LEU A 476 40.68 -18.00 -17.36
C LEU A 476 39.88 -16.73 -17.15
N MET A 477 39.05 -16.72 -16.10
CA MET A 477 38.27 -15.55 -15.68
C MET A 477 38.65 -15.18 -14.24
N SER A 478 38.66 -13.88 -13.95
CA SER A 478 38.93 -13.35 -12.61
C SER A 478 37.74 -12.52 -12.15
N TYR A 479 37.25 -12.84 -10.96
CA TYR A 479 36.11 -12.16 -10.33
C TYR A 479 36.50 -11.68 -8.95
N THR A 480 35.87 -10.60 -8.51
CA THR A 480 36.05 -10.08 -7.15
C THR A 480 34.86 -10.48 -6.31
N PHE A 481 35.14 -10.87 -5.07
CA PHE A 481 34.15 -11.21 -4.06
C PHE A 481 34.56 -10.62 -2.72
N ILE A 482 33.58 -10.30 -1.88
CA ILE A 482 33.86 -9.88 -0.51
C ILE A 482 34.47 -11.02 0.32
N GLN A 483 35.19 -10.64 1.39
CA GLN A 483 35.66 -11.58 2.39
C GLN A 483 34.49 -12.14 3.21
N GLU A 484 34.62 -13.39 3.66
CA GLU A 484 33.56 -14.10 4.39
C GLU A 484 33.08 -13.39 5.67
N ASN A 485 33.99 -12.73 6.38
CA ASN A 485 33.70 -12.01 7.62
C ASN A 485 32.92 -10.70 7.41
N GLN A 486 32.72 -10.27 6.16
CA GLN A 486 31.93 -9.07 5.83
C GLN A 486 30.46 -9.38 5.49
N MET A 487 30.04 -10.64 5.55
CA MET A 487 28.72 -11.06 5.06
C MET A 487 27.54 -10.65 5.96
N ASP A 488 27.77 -10.42 7.25
CA ASP A 488 26.68 -10.21 8.22
C ASP A 488 25.84 -8.97 7.92
N ILE A 489 26.44 -7.93 7.34
CA ILE A 489 25.71 -6.72 6.94
C ILE A 489 24.74 -7.01 5.79
N ALA A 490 25.14 -7.85 4.83
CA ALA A 490 24.27 -8.29 3.73
C ALA A 490 23.17 -9.25 4.23
N PHE A 491 23.48 -10.09 5.21
CA PHE A 491 22.47 -10.92 5.89
C PHE A 491 21.42 -10.07 6.61
N ARG A 492 21.83 -9.01 7.31
CA ARG A 492 20.88 -8.07 7.93
C ARG A 492 20.06 -7.33 6.87
N ALA A 493 20.71 -6.85 5.81
CA ALA A 493 20.06 -6.11 4.73
C ALA A 493 18.92 -6.91 4.08
N VAL A 494 19.13 -8.19 3.73
CA VAL A 494 18.08 -9.01 3.11
C VAL A 494 16.95 -9.35 4.09
N ILE A 495 17.23 -9.51 5.39
CA ILE A 495 16.19 -9.74 6.41
C ILE A 495 15.28 -8.51 6.51
N GLU A 496 15.87 -7.34 6.74
CA GLU A 496 15.13 -6.08 6.87
C GLU A 496 14.37 -5.75 5.58
N SER A 497 14.99 -6.01 4.42
CA SER A 497 14.35 -5.76 3.13
C SER A 497 13.19 -6.73 2.89
N THR A 498 13.34 -8.02 3.19
CA THR A 498 12.26 -9.01 2.98
C THR A 498 11.05 -8.69 3.86
N GLU A 499 11.28 -8.36 5.13
CA GLU A 499 10.24 -7.93 6.08
C GLU A 499 9.50 -6.69 5.56
N GLU A 500 10.21 -5.63 5.17
CA GLU A 500 9.57 -4.42 4.68
C GLU A 500 8.89 -4.61 3.32
N ALA A 501 9.44 -5.44 2.43
CA ALA A 501 8.85 -5.70 1.11
C ALA A 501 7.51 -6.43 1.21
N VAL A 502 7.39 -7.44 2.10
CA VAL A 502 6.11 -8.10 2.35
C VAL A 502 5.11 -7.12 2.96
N LEU A 503 5.52 -6.33 3.94
CA LEU A 503 4.63 -5.34 4.54
C LEU A 503 4.16 -4.29 3.51
N ASN A 504 5.05 -3.78 2.66
CA ASN A 504 4.71 -2.86 1.57
C ASN A 504 3.73 -3.51 0.59
N SER A 505 3.88 -4.80 0.27
CA SER A 505 2.93 -5.49 -0.63
C SER A 505 1.50 -5.48 -0.10
N MET A 506 1.31 -5.57 1.22
CA MET A 506 -0.01 -5.58 1.85
C MET A 506 -0.56 -4.16 2.01
N LEU A 507 0.28 -3.21 2.41
CA LEU A 507 -0.11 -1.83 2.63
C LEU A 507 -0.43 -1.08 1.33
N THR A 508 0.22 -1.44 0.22
CA THR A 508 -0.02 -0.81 -1.10
C THR A 508 -1.17 -1.47 -1.87
N ALA A 509 -1.62 -2.66 -1.46
CA ALA A 509 -2.65 -3.40 -2.19
C ALA A 509 -4.06 -2.86 -1.93
N GLU A 510 -4.81 -2.59 -3.00
CA GLU A 510 -6.24 -2.30 -2.95
C GLU A 510 -7.09 -3.56 -2.69
N SER A 511 -8.32 -3.40 -2.20
CA SER A 511 -9.23 -4.54 -2.04
C SER A 511 -9.58 -5.13 -3.41
N VAL A 512 -9.64 -6.46 -3.52
CA VAL A 512 -10.01 -7.15 -4.77
C VAL A 512 -11.13 -8.13 -4.50
N GLU A 513 -12.14 -8.09 -5.37
CA GLU A 513 -13.17 -9.11 -5.50
C GLU A 513 -12.88 -9.95 -6.75
N GLY A 514 -13.08 -11.25 -6.63
CA GLY A 514 -12.68 -12.25 -7.60
C GLY A 514 -13.77 -13.27 -7.92
N VAL A 515 -13.34 -14.46 -8.32
CA VAL A 515 -14.24 -15.60 -8.59
C VAL A 515 -15.19 -15.89 -7.44
N ASN A 516 -16.40 -16.32 -7.76
CA ASN A 516 -17.42 -16.77 -6.79
C ASN A 516 -17.77 -15.72 -5.72
N GLY A 517 -17.50 -14.42 -5.96
CA GLY A 517 -17.70 -13.35 -4.97
C GLY A 517 -16.64 -13.34 -3.86
N ASN A 518 -15.57 -14.12 -3.98
CA ASN A 518 -14.46 -14.12 -3.03
C ASN A 518 -13.82 -12.73 -2.98
N LYS A 519 -13.46 -12.27 -1.78
CA LYS A 519 -12.92 -10.93 -1.59
C LYS A 519 -11.74 -10.97 -0.63
N ARG A 520 -10.71 -10.15 -0.93
CA ARG A 520 -9.66 -9.80 0.02
C ARG A 520 -9.61 -8.30 0.21
N GLU A 521 -9.75 -7.88 1.46
CA GLU A 521 -9.68 -6.47 1.83
C GLU A 521 -8.24 -5.98 1.88
N SER A 522 -8.05 -4.72 1.52
CA SER A 522 -6.80 -4.00 1.71
C SER A 522 -6.42 -3.90 3.19
N PHE A 523 -5.13 -4.07 3.49
CA PHE A 523 -4.61 -3.85 4.84
C PHE A 523 -4.78 -2.38 5.29
N GLN A 524 -4.83 -1.43 4.35
CA GLN A 524 -5.10 -0.01 4.66
C GLN A 524 -6.44 0.21 5.37
N THR A 525 -7.37 -0.74 5.23
CA THR A 525 -8.62 -0.72 5.99
C THR A 525 -8.36 -0.61 7.49
N TYR A 526 -7.27 -1.19 7.96
CA TYR A 526 -6.90 -1.29 9.37
C TYR A 526 -5.74 -0.36 9.76
N ALA A 527 -5.46 0.67 8.96
CA ALA A 527 -4.32 1.57 9.17
C ALA A 527 -4.30 2.24 10.57
N SER A 528 -5.46 2.44 11.21
CA SER A 528 -5.54 2.97 12.57
C SER A 528 -4.84 2.09 13.61
N LEU A 529 -4.84 0.76 13.42
CA LEU A 529 -4.14 -0.18 14.30
C LEU A 529 -2.61 -0.03 14.21
N LEU A 530 -2.10 0.45 13.06
CA LEU A 530 -0.67 0.65 12.85
C LEU A 530 -0.15 1.95 13.48
N SER A 531 -1.04 2.93 13.67
CA SER A 531 -0.69 4.22 14.30
C SER A 531 -0.72 4.21 15.83
N GLN A 532 -1.31 3.18 16.45
CA GLN A 532 -1.42 3.07 17.91
C GLN A 532 -0.16 2.49 18.59
N SER A 533 0.81 2.00 17.81
CA SER A 533 2.06 1.40 18.29
C SER A 533 3.15 2.42 18.64
N ALA A 534 2.90 3.72 18.50
CA ALA A 534 3.89 4.79 18.65
C ALA A 534 3.82 5.54 20.00
N VAL A 535 3.29 4.94 21.07
CA VAL A 535 3.24 5.54 22.43
C VAL A 535 4.09 4.76 23.41
#